data_AF-A0A0F9QSW5-F1
#
_entry.id   AF-A0A0F9QSW5-F1
#
_cell.length_a   1.000
_cell.length_b   1.000
_cell.length_c   1.000
_cell.angle_alpha   90.00
_cell.angle_beta   90.00
_cell.angle_gamma   90.00
#
_symmetry.space_group_name_H-M   'P 1'
#
loop_
_entity.id
_entity.type
_entity.pdbx_description
1 polymer ?
#
loop_
_entity_poly.entity_id
_entity_poly.type
_entity_poly.pdbx_seq_one_letter_code
_entity_poly.pdbx_strand_id
1 'polypeptide(L)'
;MSLQIPEKLSHVRKLIDQAKFNEALEIIENFENSESLSPEDQLSALLIKARIYTYTREYEKNVEVSSRAYEISQELGRASESVEALIGKAYIIFIDDLDKASTYVTEAERLLKSLPDDFSTD
;
A
#
# COMPACT_ATOMS: atom_id res chain seq x y z
N MET A 1 2.35 -19.12 20.64
CA MET A 1 2.39 -19.54 19.24
C MET A 1 2.49 -18.25 18.44
N SER A 2 3.56 -18.05 17.67
CA SER A 2 3.70 -16.85 16.82
C SER A 2 2.66 -16.90 15.70
N LEU A 3 1.97 -15.78 15.45
CA LEU A 3 1.03 -15.66 14.33
C LEU A 3 1.75 -15.86 12.99
N GLN A 4 1.05 -16.35 11.97
CA GLN A 4 1.56 -16.36 10.59
C GLN A 4 1.49 -14.95 9.99
N ILE A 5 2.28 -14.66 8.93
CA ILE A 5 2.29 -13.34 8.29
C ILE A 5 0.90 -12.84 7.89
N PRO A 6 0.02 -13.65 7.25
CA PRO A 6 -1.33 -13.19 6.90
C PRO A 6 -2.17 -12.80 8.13
N GLU A 7 -2.02 -13.52 9.24
CA GLU A 7 -2.71 -13.23 10.50
C GLU A 7 -2.19 -11.95 11.15
N LYS A 8 -0.87 -11.72 11.09
CA LYS A 8 -0.24 -10.47 11.54
C LYS A 8 -0.75 -9.29 10.71
N LEU A 9 -0.78 -9.40 9.39
CA LEU A 9 -1.31 -8.37 8.49
C LEU A 9 -2.80 -8.10 8.74
N SER A 10 -3.61 -9.13 9.00
CA SER A 10 -5.01 -8.98 9.39
C SER A 10 -5.16 -8.24 10.72
N HIS A 11 -4.31 -8.55 11.72
CA HIS A 11 -4.29 -7.84 12.99
C HIS A 11 -3.89 -6.36 12.82
N VAL A 12 -2.85 -6.09 12.03
CA VAL A 12 -2.40 -4.74 11.70
C VAL A 12 -3.53 -3.91 11.07
N ARG A 13 -4.32 -4.47 10.15
CA ARG A 13 -5.49 -3.77 9.57
C ARG A 13 -6.50 -3.36 10.64
N LYS A 14 -6.79 -4.23 11.61
CA LYS A 14 -7.69 -3.89 12.74
C LYS A 14 -7.14 -2.77 13.61
N LEU A 15 -5.82 -2.70 13.81
CA LEU A 15 -5.19 -1.62 14.56
C LEU A 15 -5.34 -0.28 13.83
N ILE A 16 -5.23 -0.29 12.50
CA ILE A 16 -5.45 0.91 11.66
C ILE A 16 -6.89 1.40 11.77
N ASP A 17 -7.87 0.49 11.75
CA ASP A 17 -9.28 0.84 11.95
C ASP A 17 -9.54 1.48 13.33
N GLN A 18 -8.68 1.19 14.30
CA GLN A 18 -8.68 1.76 15.66
C GLN A 18 -7.78 3.01 15.79
N ALA A 19 -7.23 3.52 14.68
CA ALA A 19 -6.25 4.61 14.62
C ALA A 19 -4.96 4.37 15.44
N LYS A 20 -4.63 3.11 15.72
CA LYS A 20 -3.41 2.70 16.44
C LYS A 20 -2.23 2.54 15.49
N PHE A 21 -1.88 3.63 14.81
CA PHE A 21 -0.91 3.63 13.72
C PHE A 21 0.51 3.22 14.13
N ASN A 22 0.96 3.66 15.32
CA ASN A 22 2.30 3.32 15.81
C ASN A 22 2.42 1.83 16.15
N GLU A 23 1.42 1.27 16.86
CA GLU A 23 1.36 -0.17 17.15
C GLU A 23 1.34 -1.00 15.85
N ALA A 24 0.57 -0.54 14.85
CA ALA A 24 0.49 -1.18 13.54
C ALA A 24 1.85 -1.17 12.80
N LEU A 25 2.55 -0.04 12.78
CA LEU A 25 3.87 0.08 12.14
C LEU A 25 4.91 -0.81 12.84
N GLU A 26 4.94 -0.81 14.17
CA GLU A 26 5.88 -1.60 14.95
C GLU A 26 5.76 -3.10 14.60
N ILE A 27 4.54 -3.61 14.46
CA ILE A 27 4.32 -5.00 14.08
C ILE A 27 4.86 -5.29 12.67
N ILE A 28 4.61 -4.39 11.70
CA ILE A 28 5.10 -4.55 10.33
C ILE A 28 6.63 -4.58 10.30
N GLU A 29 7.27 -3.60 10.92
CA GLU A 29 8.73 -3.48 10.97
C GLU A 29 9.36 -4.70 11.66
N ASN A 30 8.73 -5.22 12.71
CA ASN A 30 9.21 -6.40 13.40
C ASN A 30 9.26 -7.63 12.50
N PHE A 31 8.22 -7.93 11.73
CA PHE A 31 8.24 -9.11 10.87
C PHE A 31 9.05 -8.90 9.59
N GLU A 32 9.16 -7.68 9.04
CA GLU A 32 10.04 -7.39 7.90
C GLU A 32 11.52 -7.58 8.26
N ASN A 33 11.91 -7.28 9.49
CA ASN A 33 13.30 -7.41 9.95
C ASN A 33 13.68 -8.82 10.42
N SER A 34 12.69 -9.65 10.77
CA SER A 34 12.94 -10.97 11.38
C SER A 34 12.59 -12.15 10.48
N GLU A 35 11.81 -11.93 9.42
CA GLU A 35 11.26 -13.00 8.58
C GLU A 35 11.45 -12.67 7.10
N SER A 36 11.66 -13.70 6.27
CA SER A 36 11.65 -13.53 4.81
C SER A 36 10.21 -13.46 4.34
N LEU A 37 9.81 -12.33 3.76
CA LEU A 37 8.47 -12.16 3.21
C LEU A 37 8.36 -12.69 1.78
N SER A 38 7.19 -13.24 1.46
CA SER A 38 6.80 -13.45 0.06
C SER A 38 6.59 -12.09 -0.62
N PRO A 39 6.71 -12.01 -1.96
CA PRO A 39 6.35 -10.79 -2.70
C PRO A 39 4.94 -10.29 -2.40
N GLU A 40 3.97 -11.19 -2.22
CA GLU A 40 2.58 -10.87 -1.88
C GLU A 40 2.44 -10.25 -0.48
N ASP A 41 3.12 -10.82 0.51
CA ASP A 41 3.14 -10.30 1.87
C ASP A 41 3.87 -8.95 1.93
N GLN A 42 4.96 -8.82 1.17
CA GLN A 42 5.71 -7.58 1.06
C GLN A 42 4.87 -6.48 0.42
N LEU A 43 4.17 -6.77 -0.67
CA LEU A 43 3.23 -5.84 -1.29
C LEU A 43 2.16 -5.40 -0.28
N SER A 44 1.57 -6.34 0.44
CA SER A 44 0.55 -6.06 1.46
C SER A 44 1.08 -5.16 2.57
N ALA A 45 2.29 -5.44 3.08
CA ALA A 45 2.92 -4.63 4.11
C ALA A 45 3.21 -3.20 3.62
N LEU A 46 3.71 -3.03 2.39
CA LEU A 46 3.99 -1.72 1.80
C LEU A 46 2.72 -0.88 1.59
N LEU A 47 1.64 -1.48 1.08
CA LEU A 47 0.35 -0.79 0.92
C LEU A 47 -0.22 -0.36 2.27
N ILE A 48 -0.11 -1.21 3.29
CA ILE A 48 -0.52 -0.86 4.65
C ILE A 48 0.32 0.30 5.20
N LYS A 49 1.65 0.25 5.06
CA LYS A 49 2.55 1.34 5.44
C LYS A 49 2.18 2.65 4.73
N ALA A 50 1.90 2.59 3.43
CA ALA A 50 1.45 3.75 2.66
C ALA A 50 0.21 4.39 3.31
N ARG A 51 -0.83 3.60 3.63
CA ARG A 51 -2.03 4.11 4.31
C ARG A 51 -1.70 4.76 5.66
N ILE A 52 -0.87 4.11 6.47
CA ILE A 52 -0.46 4.67 7.76
C ILE A 52 0.26 6.01 7.58
N TYR A 53 1.20 6.09 6.65
CA TYR A 53 1.94 7.32 6.36
C TYR A 53 1.05 8.43 5.79
N THR A 54 0.00 8.09 5.04
CA THR A 54 -1.04 9.06 4.66
C THR A 54 -1.75 9.63 5.89
N TYR A 55 -2.22 8.77 6.81
CA TYR A 55 -2.93 9.23 8.01
C TYR A 55 -2.05 10.02 8.98
N THR A 56 -0.77 9.67 9.06
CA THR A 56 0.21 10.31 9.96
C THR A 56 0.96 11.47 9.31
N ARG A 57 0.67 11.79 8.04
CA ARG A 57 1.30 12.87 7.26
C ARG A 57 2.81 12.71 7.06
N GLU A 58 3.29 11.47 7.05
CA GLU A 58 4.69 11.09 6.78
C GLU A 58 4.90 10.97 5.26
N TYR A 59 4.81 12.09 4.57
CA TYR A 59 4.65 12.15 3.12
C TYR A 59 5.82 11.59 2.32
N GLU A 60 7.06 11.88 2.71
CA GLU A 60 8.26 11.35 2.04
C GLU A 60 8.30 9.82 2.11
N LYS A 61 8.02 9.25 3.28
CA LYS A 61 7.95 7.81 3.49
C LYS A 61 6.83 7.16 2.68
N ASN A 62 5.68 7.83 2.57
CA ASN A 62 4.57 7.35 1.73
C ASN A 62 5.01 7.22 0.27
N VAL A 63 5.67 8.23 -0.31
CA VAL A 63 6.12 8.18 -1.70
C VAL A 63 7.08 7.02 -1.94
N GLU A 64 8.01 6.79 -1.02
CA GLU A 64 8.95 5.67 -1.09
C GLU A 64 8.22 4.32 -1.09
N VAL A 65 7.37 4.06 -0.10
CA VAL A 65 6.69 2.77 0.02
C VAL A 65 5.65 2.54 -1.08
N SER A 66 4.95 3.58 -1.52
CA SER A 66 4.00 3.48 -2.64
C SER A 66 4.70 3.27 -3.97
N SER A 67 5.91 3.81 -4.18
CA SER A 67 6.70 3.52 -5.38
C SER A 67 7.13 2.07 -5.43
N ARG A 68 7.62 1.54 -4.30
CA ARG A 68 7.99 0.12 -4.20
C ARG A 68 6.78 -0.82 -4.32
N ALA A 69 5.65 -0.47 -3.73
CA ALA A 69 4.41 -1.23 -3.88
C ALA A 69 3.95 -1.26 -5.35
N TYR A 70 4.11 -0.14 -6.07
CA TYR A 70 3.78 -0.08 -7.50
C TYR A 70 4.63 -1.07 -8.31
N GLU A 71 5.95 -1.06 -8.12
CA GLU A 71 6.87 -1.98 -8.81
C GLU A 71 6.50 -3.45 -8.56
N ILE A 72 6.34 -3.85 -7.30
CA ILE A 72 6.01 -5.23 -6.94
C ILE A 72 4.62 -5.63 -7.47
N SER A 73 3.64 -4.74 -7.39
CA SER A 73 2.28 -5.03 -7.89
C SER A 73 2.25 -5.21 -9.41
N GLN A 74 3.08 -4.49 -10.17
CA GLN A 74 3.25 -4.71 -11.60
C GLN A 74 3.89 -6.08 -11.89
N GLU A 75 4.95 -6.44 -11.16
CA GLU A 75 5.61 -7.75 -11.30
C GLU A 75 4.66 -8.92 -11.00
N LEU A 76 3.76 -8.75 -10.03
CA LEU A 76 2.78 -9.76 -9.63
C LEU A 76 1.49 -9.75 -10.46
N GLY A 77 1.32 -8.82 -11.41
CA GLY A 77 0.09 -8.66 -12.19
C GLY A 77 -1.12 -8.23 -11.35
N ARG A 78 -0.87 -7.56 -10.22
CA ARG A 78 -1.87 -7.14 -9.22
C ARG A 78 -2.37 -5.73 -9.56
N ALA A 79 -3.25 -5.65 -10.54
CA ALA A 79 -3.69 -4.37 -11.10
C ALA A 79 -4.48 -3.50 -10.10
N SER A 80 -5.29 -4.07 -9.22
CA SER A 80 -6.00 -3.32 -8.17
C SER A 80 -5.04 -2.67 -7.17
N GLU A 81 -4.03 -3.42 -6.73
CA GLU A 81 -2.97 -2.97 -5.85
C GLU A 81 -2.07 -1.93 -6.54
N SER A 82 -1.86 -2.06 -7.85
CA SER A 82 -1.15 -1.07 -8.67
C SER A 82 -1.89 0.27 -8.67
N VAL A 83 -3.21 0.25 -8.81
CA VAL A 83 -4.06 1.45 -8.72
C VAL A 83 -3.94 2.08 -7.33
N GLU A 84 -4.01 1.28 -6.26
CA GLU A 84 -3.85 1.79 -4.89
C GLU A 84 -2.48 2.47 -4.68
N ALA A 85 -1.40 1.84 -5.16
CA ALA A 85 -0.06 2.40 -5.08
C ALA A 85 0.08 3.72 -5.85
N LEU A 86 -0.50 3.82 -7.05
CA LEU A 86 -0.51 5.06 -7.85
C LEU A 86 -1.29 6.19 -7.15
N ILE A 87 -2.40 5.88 -6.51
CA ILE A 87 -3.16 6.86 -5.71
C ILE A 87 -2.31 7.36 -4.54
N GLY A 88 -1.59 6.47 -3.85
CA GLY A 88 -0.65 6.86 -2.79
C GLY A 88 0.40 7.85 -3.30
N LYS A 89 1.05 7.53 -4.42
CA LYS A 89 2.03 8.42 -5.07
C LYS A 89 1.42 9.77 -5.48
N ALA A 90 0.21 9.78 -6.01
CA ALA A 90 -0.47 10.99 -6.48
C ALA A 90 -0.84 11.92 -5.32
N TYR A 91 -1.36 11.37 -4.21
CA TYR A 91 -1.86 12.15 -3.08
C TYR A 91 -0.79 13.06 -2.47
N ILE A 92 0.46 12.58 -2.43
CA ILE A 92 1.58 13.33 -1.88
C ILE A 92 2.16 14.32 -2.87
N ILE A 93 2.39 13.87 -4.11
CA ILE A 93 2.98 14.72 -5.14
C ILE A 93 2.06 15.89 -5.49
N PHE A 94 0.75 15.80 -5.25
CA PHE A 94 -0.20 16.90 -5.43
C PHE A 94 0.21 18.18 -4.67
N ILE A 95 0.95 18.08 -3.57
CA ILE A 95 1.38 19.24 -2.78
C ILE A 95 2.53 20.00 -3.48
N ASP A 96 3.33 19.32 -4.30
CA ASP A 96 4.59 19.85 -4.87
C ASP A 96 4.54 20.00 -6.40
N ASP A 97 4.03 18.99 -7.11
CA ASP A 97 4.03 18.90 -8.58
C ASP A 97 2.69 18.36 -9.09
N LEU A 98 1.76 19.27 -9.38
CA LEU A 98 0.41 18.93 -9.84
C LEU A 98 0.40 18.15 -11.17
N ASP A 99 1.34 18.43 -12.07
CA ASP A 99 1.40 17.77 -13.38
C ASP A 99 1.81 16.31 -13.22
N LYS A 100 2.79 16.05 -12.36
CA LYS A 100 3.22 14.68 -12.03
C LYS A 100 2.15 13.91 -11.26
N ALA A 101 1.45 14.56 -10.34
CA ALA A 101 0.30 13.95 -9.66
C ALA A 101 -0.80 13.58 -10.66
N SER A 102 -1.13 14.47 -11.61
CA SER A 102 -2.11 14.21 -12.66
C SER A 102 -1.71 13.03 -13.56
N THR A 103 -0.42 12.89 -13.84
CA THR A 103 0.11 11.74 -14.60
C THR A 103 -0.18 10.42 -13.89
N TYR A 104 0.09 10.33 -12.58
CA TYR A 104 -0.18 9.12 -11.81
C TYR A 104 -1.67 8.80 -11.69
N VAL A 105 -2.53 9.80 -11.51
CA VAL A 105 -3.98 9.62 -11.50
C VAL A 105 -4.46 9.09 -12.85
N THR A 106 -3.97 9.66 -13.95
CA THR A 106 -4.33 9.21 -15.31
C THR A 106 -3.90 7.76 -15.56
N GLU A 107 -2.72 7.37 -15.08
CA GLU A 107 -2.25 5.99 -15.16
C GLU A 107 -3.13 5.04 -14.34
N ALA A 108 -3.52 5.44 -13.13
CA ALA A 108 -4.42 4.68 -12.26
C ALA A 108 -5.80 4.51 -12.91
N GLU A 109 -6.36 5.56 -13.51
CA GLU A 109 -7.62 5.49 -14.25
C GLU A 109 -7.55 4.53 -15.44
N ARG A 110 -6.45 4.55 -16.19
CA ARG A 110 -6.24 3.63 -17.32
C ARG A 110 -6.21 2.18 -16.86
N LEU A 111 -5.50 1.89 -15.76
CA LEU A 111 -5.44 0.56 -15.17
C LEU A 111 -6.81 0.12 -14.66
N LEU A 112 -7.51 0.99 -13.93
CA LEU A 112 -8.86 0.71 -13.42
C LEU A 112 -9.83 0.35 -14.54
N LYS A 113 -9.80 1.08 -15.67
CA LYS A 113 -10.64 0.79 -16.86
C LYS A 113 -10.27 -0.52 -17.58
N SER A 114 -9.09 -1.06 -17.32
CA SER A 114 -8.65 -2.34 -17.89
C SER A 114 -9.03 -3.55 -17.04
N LEU A 115 -9.44 -3.32 -15.79
CA LEU A 115 -9.95 -4.37 -14.91
C LEU A 115 -11.34 -4.80 -15.39
N PRO A 116 -11.68 -6.10 -15.30
CA PRO A 116 -13.05 -6.54 -15.51
C PRO A 116 -13.97 -5.86 -14.49
N ASP A 117 -15.21 -5.56 -14.88
CA ASP A 117 -16.28 -5.14 -13.98
C ASP A 117 -16.69 -6.32 -13.08
N ASP A 118 -15.80 -6.80 -12.22
CA ASP A 118 -16.10 -7.85 -11.25
C ASP A 118 -16.05 -7.27 -9.85
N PHE A 119 -17.14 -6.59 -9.49
CA PHE A 119 -17.43 -6.18 -8.11
C PHE A 119 -18.11 -7.34 -7.35
N SER A 120 -17.68 -8.59 -7.57
CA SER A 120 -18.17 -9.72 -6.78
C SER A 120 -17.63 -9.60 -5.35
N THR A 121 -18.43 -9.02 -4.47
CA THR A 121 -18.28 -9.16 -3.02
C THR A 121 -18.68 -10.59 -2.64
N ASP A 122 -17.69 -11.48 -2.51
CA ASP A 122 -17.80 -12.68 -1.67
C ASP A 122 -17.29 -12.35 -0.25
#